data_AF-A0A0A2LKM4-F1
#
_entry.id   AF-A0A0A2LKM4-F1
#
_cell.length_a   1.000
_cell.length_b   1.000
_cell.length_c   1.000
_cell.angle_alpha   90.00
_cell.angle_beta   90.00
_cell.angle_gamma   90.00
#
_symmetry.space_group_name_H-M   'P 1'
#
loop_
_entity.id
_entity.type
_entity.pdbx_description
1 polymer ?
#
loop_
_entity_poly.entity_id
_entity_poly.type
_entity_poly.pdbx_seq_one_letter_code
_entity_poly.pdbx_strand_id
1 'polypeptide(L)'
;MKKKPLILVTNDDGISAPGIRALISVMKTIGDVVVVAPDSPQSATGHAITINSTLSINKINIDPDVDSEYSCSGTPVDCVKFAVNEILDRKPDLCVSGINHGSNSSINVIYSGTLSAAVEAGIEGIPAIGFSLLDYNWNADFEPAKSFIKKITLQVLANGLPDGVILNVNFPKLKENEIKGIKICRQAKAMWMEEFDKRQNPQGRDYYWLTGKFVNLDNGEDTDEWALEKGYISIVPVQFDLTAHHAIQQLNSWKLNENK
;
A
#
# COMPACT_ATOMS: atom_id res chain seq x y z
N MET A 1 -26.04 3.94 -20.48
CA MET A 1 -25.48 3.08 -19.42
C MET A 1 -24.28 3.81 -18.83
N LYS A 2 -24.14 3.94 -17.50
CA LYS A 2 -22.91 4.52 -16.92
C LYS A 2 -21.73 3.62 -17.31
N LYS A 3 -20.63 4.21 -17.78
CA LYS A 3 -19.39 3.49 -18.06
C LYS A 3 -18.93 2.80 -16.77
N LYS A 4 -18.47 1.55 -16.86
CA LYS A 4 -17.86 0.88 -15.70
C LYS A 4 -16.61 1.65 -15.26
N PRO A 5 -16.31 1.69 -13.96
CA PRO A 5 -15.08 2.31 -13.48
C PRO A 5 -13.88 1.50 -13.98
N LEU A 6 -12.81 2.15 -14.40
CA LEU A 6 -11.52 1.53 -14.67
C LEU A 6 -10.71 1.51 -13.37
N ILE A 7 -10.26 0.32 -12.99
CA ILE A 7 -9.53 0.08 -11.75
C ILE A 7 -8.14 -0.43 -12.10
N LEU A 8 -7.11 0.32 -11.68
CA LEU A 8 -5.72 -0.12 -11.72
C LEU A 8 -5.43 -0.97 -10.48
N VAL A 9 -4.87 -2.16 -10.68
CA VAL A 9 -4.46 -3.06 -9.60
C VAL A 9 -2.95 -3.29 -9.65
N THR A 10 -2.29 -3.18 -8.50
CA THR A 10 -0.85 -3.38 -8.33
C THR A 10 -0.55 -3.99 -6.95
N ASN A 11 0.71 -4.30 -6.66
CA ASN A 11 1.20 -4.74 -5.35
C ASN A 11 2.74 -4.65 -5.28
N ASP A 12 3.32 -5.10 -4.16
CA ASP A 12 4.77 -5.30 -3.99
C ASP A 12 5.20 -6.77 -3.85
N ASP A 13 4.28 -7.71 -3.64
CA ASP A 13 4.60 -9.15 -3.59
C ASP A 13 4.83 -9.79 -4.98
N GLY A 14 4.49 -9.07 -6.05
CA GLY A 14 4.61 -9.50 -7.44
C GLY A 14 3.32 -10.04 -8.04
N ILE A 15 3.27 -10.10 -9.37
CA ILE A 15 2.03 -10.30 -10.15
C ILE A 15 1.33 -11.64 -9.90
N SER A 16 2.07 -12.68 -9.52
CA SER A 16 1.53 -14.01 -9.25
C SER A 16 1.15 -14.25 -7.78
N ALA A 17 1.36 -13.27 -6.90
CA ALA A 17 1.14 -13.44 -5.47
C ALA A 17 -0.34 -13.70 -5.12
N PRO A 18 -0.66 -14.59 -4.15
CA PRO A 18 -2.04 -14.90 -3.78
C PRO A 18 -2.87 -13.68 -3.38
N GLY A 19 -2.26 -12.70 -2.71
CA GLY A 19 -2.92 -11.47 -2.27
C GLY A 19 -3.42 -10.58 -3.42
N ILE A 20 -2.62 -10.38 -4.48
CA ILE A 20 -3.07 -9.61 -5.66
C ILE A 20 -4.12 -10.38 -6.46
N ARG A 21 -4.00 -11.72 -6.54
CA ARG A 21 -5.03 -12.55 -7.18
C ARG A 21 -6.38 -12.45 -6.44
N ALA A 22 -6.36 -12.46 -5.11
CA ALA A 22 -7.54 -12.21 -4.30
C ALA A 22 -8.12 -10.81 -4.54
N LEU A 23 -7.29 -9.78 -4.62
CA LEU A 23 -7.72 -8.41 -4.91
C LEU A 23 -8.38 -8.29 -6.29
N ILE A 24 -7.76 -8.83 -7.33
CA ILE A 24 -8.29 -8.88 -8.69
C ILE A 24 -9.66 -9.55 -8.71
N SER A 25 -9.81 -10.69 -8.02
CA SER A 25 -11.10 -11.40 -7.95
C SER A 25 -12.24 -10.52 -7.43
N VAL A 26 -11.95 -9.58 -6.54
CA VAL A 26 -12.94 -8.61 -6.05
C VAL A 26 -13.17 -7.49 -7.06
N MET A 27 -12.09 -6.91 -7.60
CA MET A 27 -12.15 -5.76 -8.51
C MET A 27 -12.89 -6.06 -9.81
N LYS A 28 -12.75 -7.29 -10.35
CA LYS A 28 -13.49 -7.75 -11.54
C LYS A 28 -15.01 -7.68 -11.36
N THR A 29 -15.50 -7.77 -10.12
CA THR A 29 -16.95 -7.67 -9.84
C THR A 29 -17.46 -6.22 -9.80
N ILE A 30 -16.56 -5.24 -9.93
CA ILE A 30 -16.85 -3.81 -9.74
C ILE A 30 -16.66 -3.04 -11.05
N GLY A 31 -15.56 -3.27 -11.77
CA GLY A 31 -15.16 -2.45 -12.90
C GLY A 31 -14.33 -3.18 -13.93
N ASP A 32 -13.84 -2.42 -14.91
CA ASP A 32 -12.84 -2.85 -15.89
C ASP A 32 -11.48 -2.83 -15.19
N VAL A 33 -10.70 -3.91 -15.27
CA VAL A 33 -9.50 -4.13 -14.45
C VAL A 33 -8.27 -4.22 -15.32
N VAL A 34 -7.29 -3.35 -15.02
CA VAL A 34 -5.94 -3.44 -15.57
C VAL A 34 -4.96 -3.70 -14.44
N VAL A 35 -4.10 -4.70 -14.62
CA VAL A 35 -3.13 -5.11 -13.60
C VAL A 35 -1.73 -4.75 -14.09
N VAL A 36 -0.97 -4.03 -13.26
CA VAL A 36 0.46 -3.77 -13.49
C VAL A 36 1.19 -3.99 -12.19
N ALA A 37 2.01 -5.03 -12.13
CA ALA A 37 2.68 -5.44 -10.90
C ALA A 37 4.12 -5.90 -11.16
N PRO A 38 4.98 -5.87 -10.13
CA PRO A 38 6.35 -6.35 -10.25
C PRO A 38 6.42 -7.83 -10.68
N ASP A 39 7.49 -8.19 -11.38
CA ASP A 39 7.79 -9.57 -11.79
C ASP A 39 8.37 -10.44 -10.66
N SER A 40 8.73 -9.82 -9.55
CA SER A 40 9.40 -10.41 -8.40
C SER A 40 9.02 -9.64 -7.11
N PRO A 41 9.13 -10.25 -5.92
CA PRO A 41 8.84 -9.56 -4.67
C PRO A 41 9.75 -8.34 -4.45
N GLN A 42 9.15 -7.21 -4.09
CA GLN A 42 9.77 -5.90 -3.86
C GLN A 42 9.53 -5.39 -2.43
N SER A 43 9.53 -6.29 -1.43
CA SER A 43 9.27 -5.94 -0.04
C SER A 43 10.29 -4.93 0.51
N ALA A 44 9.83 -4.00 1.35
CA ALA A 44 10.65 -2.97 2.00
C ALA A 44 11.41 -2.02 1.05
N THR A 45 10.94 -1.87 -0.19
CA THR A 45 11.52 -0.93 -1.16
C THR A 45 11.14 0.53 -0.90
N GLY A 46 10.13 0.79 -0.05
CA GLY A 46 9.58 2.13 0.15
C GLY A 46 9.12 2.75 -1.17
N HIS A 47 9.25 4.08 -1.29
CA HIS A 47 8.89 4.84 -2.50
C HIS A 47 10.05 4.92 -3.51
N ALA A 48 10.79 3.82 -3.69
CA ALA A 48 11.88 3.76 -4.65
C ALA A 48 11.37 3.85 -6.10
N ILE A 49 12.16 4.44 -6.98
CA ILE A 49 11.94 4.49 -8.43
C ILE A 49 13.20 4.08 -9.18
N THR A 50 13.03 3.49 -10.36
CA THR A 50 14.17 3.05 -11.17
C THR A 50 14.58 4.14 -12.16
N ILE A 51 15.70 4.82 -11.89
CA ILE A 51 16.27 5.86 -12.78
C ILE A 51 17.55 5.40 -13.48
N ASN A 52 18.39 4.63 -12.77
CA ASN A 52 19.76 4.31 -13.23
C ASN A 52 19.87 3.00 -14.01
N SER A 53 18.74 2.39 -14.37
CA SER A 53 18.66 1.10 -15.08
C SER A 53 17.50 1.13 -16.07
N THR A 54 17.55 0.27 -17.09
CA THR A 54 16.41 0.08 -18.00
C THR A 54 15.29 -0.68 -17.30
N LEU A 55 14.05 -0.21 -17.49
CA LEU A 55 12.84 -0.92 -17.09
C LEU A 55 12.27 -1.70 -18.28
N SER A 56 11.69 -2.86 -18.00
CA SER A 56 10.98 -3.68 -18.98
C SER A 56 9.56 -3.97 -18.50
N ILE A 57 8.63 -4.04 -19.47
CA ILE A 57 7.24 -4.38 -19.21
C ILE A 57 6.77 -5.43 -20.21
N ASN A 58 6.10 -6.45 -19.71
CA ASN A 58 5.66 -7.58 -20.50
C ASN A 58 4.16 -7.79 -20.30
N LYS A 59 3.39 -7.76 -21.38
CA LYS A 59 1.98 -8.17 -21.33
C LYS A 59 1.90 -9.66 -21.06
N ILE A 60 1.10 -10.05 -20.07
CA ILE A 60 0.86 -11.44 -19.71
C ILE A 60 -0.65 -11.72 -19.70
N ASN A 61 -1.00 -13.01 -19.75
CA ASN A 61 -2.39 -13.46 -19.70
C ASN A 61 -2.49 -14.55 -18.63
N ILE A 62 -2.70 -14.17 -17.37
CA ILE A 62 -2.91 -15.12 -16.26
C ILE A 62 -4.41 -15.30 -16.03
N ASP A 63 -5.15 -14.20 -15.94
CA ASP A 63 -6.59 -14.17 -15.72
C ASP A 63 -7.29 -13.71 -17.00
N PRO A 64 -8.12 -14.56 -17.64
CA PRO A 64 -8.81 -14.21 -18.89
C PRO A 64 -9.95 -13.20 -18.68
N ASP A 65 -10.38 -12.95 -17.44
CA ASP A 65 -11.52 -12.09 -17.13
C ASP A 65 -11.12 -10.64 -16.78
N VAL A 66 -9.82 -10.30 -16.83
CA VAL A 66 -9.35 -8.91 -16.72
C VAL A 66 -9.04 -8.34 -18.10
N ASP A 67 -9.08 -7.02 -18.24
CA ASP A 67 -8.85 -6.35 -19.53
C ASP A 67 -7.40 -6.51 -20.01
N SER A 68 -6.44 -6.41 -19.09
CA SER A 68 -5.03 -6.67 -19.37
C SER A 68 -4.18 -6.81 -18.11
N GLU A 69 -3.08 -7.57 -18.23
CA GLU A 69 -2.10 -7.73 -17.18
C GLU A 69 -0.69 -7.51 -17.70
N TYR A 70 0.14 -6.87 -16.88
CA TYR A 70 1.50 -6.53 -17.22
C TYR A 70 2.45 -6.82 -16.05
N SER A 71 3.50 -7.58 -16.35
CA SER A 71 4.62 -7.83 -15.45
C SER A 71 5.69 -6.76 -15.70
N CYS A 72 6.11 -6.07 -14.65
CA CYS A 72 7.10 -4.99 -14.70
C CYS A 72 8.39 -5.40 -13.96
N SER A 73 9.56 -5.11 -14.52
CA SER A 73 10.85 -5.38 -13.85
C SER A 73 11.24 -4.31 -12.81
N GLY A 74 10.35 -3.34 -12.56
CA GLY A 74 10.59 -2.22 -11.66
C GLY A 74 9.90 -2.39 -10.31
N THR A 75 9.89 -1.28 -9.57
CA THR A 75 9.22 -1.15 -8.28
C THR A 75 7.69 -1.05 -8.44
N PRO A 76 6.92 -1.18 -7.34
CA PRO A 76 5.48 -0.90 -7.36
C PRO A 76 5.14 0.52 -7.86
N VAL A 77 6.00 1.50 -7.54
CA VAL A 77 5.87 2.88 -8.03
C VAL A 77 6.07 2.96 -9.54
N ASP A 78 7.12 2.29 -10.06
CA ASP A 78 7.36 2.20 -11.51
C ASP A 78 6.17 1.56 -12.23
N CYS A 79 5.50 0.56 -11.62
CA CYS A 79 4.30 -0.07 -12.17
C CYS A 79 3.16 0.94 -12.37
N VAL A 80 2.91 1.79 -11.38
CA VAL A 80 1.88 2.84 -11.48
C VAL A 80 2.24 3.85 -12.56
N LYS A 81 3.52 4.26 -12.63
CA LYS A 81 3.99 5.18 -13.67
C LYS A 81 3.82 4.60 -15.07
N PHE A 82 4.17 3.34 -15.30
CA PHE A 82 3.92 2.67 -16.58
C PHE A 82 2.43 2.59 -16.90
N ALA A 83 1.61 2.22 -15.92
CA ALA A 83 0.17 2.12 -16.11
C ALA A 83 -0.41 3.45 -16.63
N VAL A 84 -0.09 4.54 -15.95
CA VAL A 84 -0.65 5.87 -16.25
C VAL A 84 -0.11 6.47 -17.54
N ASN A 85 1.19 6.28 -17.83
CA ASN A 85 1.85 6.99 -18.93
C ASN A 85 1.91 6.21 -20.24
N GLU A 86 1.95 4.87 -20.20
CA GLU A 86 2.24 4.04 -21.39
C GLU A 86 1.16 3.00 -21.71
N ILE A 87 0.36 2.58 -20.72
CA ILE A 87 -0.58 1.46 -20.90
C ILE A 87 -2.03 1.92 -21.02
N LEU A 88 -2.46 2.82 -20.12
CA LEU A 88 -3.85 3.22 -20.03
C LEU A 88 -4.15 4.40 -20.95
N ASP A 89 -5.13 4.25 -21.85
CA ASP A 89 -5.61 5.34 -22.71
C ASP A 89 -6.37 6.43 -21.96
N ARG A 90 -6.73 6.18 -20.70
CA ARG A 90 -7.44 7.13 -19.83
C ARG A 90 -6.99 6.95 -18.38
N LYS A 91 -7.10 8.03 -17.62
CA LYS A 91 -6.89 7.99 -16.17
C LYS A 91 -7.83 6.96 -15.52
N PRO A 92 -7.31 6.06 -14.66
CA PRO A 92 -8.15 5.13 -13.92
C PRO A 92 -9.03 5.89 -12.91
N ASP A 93 -10.21 5.34 -12.64
CA ASP A 93 -11.16 5.88 -11.68
C ASP A 93 -10.75 5.54 -10.23
N LEU A 94 -9.93 4.50 -10.04
CA LEU A 94 -9.37 4.07 -8.77
C LEU A 94 -8.06 3.28 -8.99
N CYS A 95 -7.10 3.44 -8.10
CA CYS A 95 -5.96 2.52 -7.96
C CYS A 95 -6.05 1.74 -6.65
N VAL A 96 -5.88 0.42 -6.70
CA VAL A 96 -5.80 -0.43 -5.51
C VAL A 96 -4.48 -1.19 -5.49
N SER A 97 -3.83 -1.21 -4.33
CA SER A 97 -2.54 -1.86 -4.13
C SER A 97 -2.64 -2.95 -3.05
N GLY A 98 -2.11 -4.15 -3.31
CA GLY A 98 -2.11 -5.28 -2.38
C GLY A 98 -2.82 -6.52 -2.95
N ILE A 99 -3.43 -7.39 -2.13
CA ILE A 99 -3.41 -7.38 -0.65
C ILE A 99 -2.02 -7.84 -0.18
N ASN A 100 -1.33 -7.01 0.58
CA ASN A 100 0.00 -7.33 1.11
C ASN A 100 -0.06 -8.44 2.17
N HIS A 101 0.96 -9.30 2.19
CA HIS A 101 1.22 -10.23 3.29
C HIS A 101 1.92 -9.51 4.45
N GLY A 102 1.22 -9.34 5.56
CA GLY A 102 1.73 -8.64 6.74
C GLY A 102 1.25 -7.19 6.84
N SER A 103 1.43 -6.63 8.03
CA SER A 103 0.90 -5.31 8.37
C SER A 103 1.70 -4.17 7.75
N ASN A 104 0.99 -3.15 7.24
CA ASN A 104 1.54 -1.85 6.84
C ASN A 104 1.00 -0.72 7.73
N SER A 105 0.62 -1.04 8.96
CA SER A 105 0.16 -0.09 9.99
C SER A 105 1.32 0.69 10.62
N SER A 106 0.98 1.81 11.25
CA SER A 106 1.90 2.69 11.96
C SER A 106 3.07 3.13 11.05
N ILE A 107 4.30 3.15 11.58
CA ILE A 107 5.50 3.61 10.88
C ILE A 107 5.85 2.77 9.63
N ASN A 108 5.27 1.57 9.49
CA ASN A 108 5.50 0.70 8.32
C ASN A 108 4.94 1.30 7.03
N VAL A 109 4.01 2.26 7.13
CA VAL A 109 3.52 3.12 6.03
C VAL A 109 4.66 3.62 5.14
N ILE A 110 5.79 4.04 5.73
CA ILE A 110 6.90 4.68 4.99
C ILE A 110 7.74 3.66 4.21
N TYR A 111 7.83 2.42 4.70
CA TYR A 111 8.66 1.37 4.11
C TYR A 111 7.89 0.45 3.16
N SER A 112 6.57 0.58 3.13
CA SER A 112 5.67 -0.29 2.38
C SER A 112 5.70 -0.01 0.88
N GLY A 113 6.05 -1.02 0.07
CA GLY A 113 5.92 -0.94 -1.38
C GLY A 113 4.45 -0.88 -1.82
N THR A 114 3.59 -1.67 -1.17
CA THR A 114 2.13 -1.62 -1.35
C THR A 114 1.60 -0.19 -1.17
N LEU A 115 1.96 0.48 -0.08
CA LEU A 115 1.46 1.83 0.17
C LEU A 115 2.13 2.87 -0.74
N SER A 116 3.40 2.70 -1.09
CA SER A 116 4.10 3.59 -2.01
C SER A 116 3.45 3.61 -3.40
N ALA A 117 2.97 2.47 -3.90
CA ALA A 117 2.20 2.44 -5.13
C ALA A 117 0.86 3.21 -5.01
N ALA A 118 0.16 3.09 -3.88
CA ALA A 118 -1.06 3.86 -3.64
C ALA A 118 -0.78 5.36 -3.54
N VAL A 119 0.31 5.75 -2.86
CA VAL A 119 0.77 7.14 -2.78
C VAL A 119 1.12 7.69 -4.16
N GLU A 120 1.81 6.91 -5.00
CA GLU A 120 2.14 7.30 -6.36
C GLU A 120 0.88 7.58 -7.18
N ALA A 121 -0.12 6.71 -7.11
CA ALA A 121 -1.40 6.94 -7.76
C ALA A 121 -2.09 8.21 -7.22
N GLY A 122 -2.01 8.46 -5.90
CA GLY A 122 -2.48 9.68 -5.27
C GLY A 122 -1.79 10.95 -5.80
N ILE A 123 -0.48 10.90 -6.02
CA ILE A 123 0.32 11.99 -6.61
C ILE A 123 -0.15 12.28 -8.05
N GLU A 124 -0.46 11.24 -8.82
CA GLU A 124 -1.05 11.35 -10.15
C GLU A 124 -2.53 11.81 -10.11
N GLY A 125 -3.08 12.07 -8.92
CA GLY A 125 -4.45 12.54 -8.68
C GLY A 125 -5.51 11.45 -8.90
N ILE A 126 -5.14 10.19 -8.72
CA ILE A 126 -6.04 9.03 -8.78
C ILE A 126 -6.42 8.67 -7.33
N PRO A 127 -7.71 8.52 -6.99
CA PRO A 127 -8.10 7.97 -5.69
C PRO A 127 -7.43 6.61 -5.49
N ALA A 128 -6.82 6.38 -4.32
CA ALA A 128 -6.03 5.18 -4.10
C ALA A 128 -6.21 4.54 -2.73
N ILE A 129 -6.10 3.21 -2.69
CA ILE A 129 -6.24 2.40 -1.49
C ILE A 129 -5.14 1.33 -1.44
N GLY A 130 -4.39 1.27 -0.34
CA GLY A 130 -3.50 0.16 -0.02
C GLY A 130 -4.20 -0.82 0.92
N PHE A 131 -4.19 -2.12 0.59
CA PHE A 131 -4.78 -3.18 1.39
C PHE A 131 -3.71 -4.13 1.92
N SER A 132 -3.77 -4.47 3.20
CA SER A 132 -2.81 -5.36 3.85
C SER A 132 -3.52 -6.31 4.82
N LEU A 133 -3.10 -7.57 4.89
CA LEU A 133 -3.63 -8.55 5.84
C LEU A 133 -2.56 -8.84 6.90
N LEU A 134 -2.94 -8.90 8.18
CA LEU A 134 -2.05 -9.21 9.31
C LEU A 134 -1.65 -10.71 9.36
N ASP A 135 -1.26 -11.26 8.22
CA ASP A 135 -0.75 -12.61 8.06
C ASP A 135 0.44 -12.60 7.10
N TYR A 136 1.62 -12.92 7.61
CA TYR A 136 2.87 -12.98 6.85
C TYR A 136 3.05 -14.32 6.10
N ASN A 137 2.12 -15.26 6.26
CA ASN A 137 2.18 -16.55 5.58
C ASN A 137 1.81 -16.38 4.10
N TRP A 138 2.63 -16.90 3.19
CA TRP A 138 2.33 -16.91 1.74
C TRP A 138 0.98 -17.57 1.40
N ASN A 139 0.53 -18.52 2.22
CA ASN A 139 -0.76 -19.19 2.06
C ASN A 139 -1.86 -18.56 2.95
N ALA A 140 -1.75 -17.26 3.26
CA ALA A 140 -2.76 -16.55 4.04
C ALA A 140 -4.15 -16.65 3.39
N ASP A 141 -5.17 -16.73 4.24
CA ASP A 141 -6.56 -16.74 3.79
C ASP A 141 -7.09 -15.31 3.64
N PHE A 142 -7.28 -14.90 2.39
CA PHE A 142 -7.80 -13.58 2.04
C PHE A 142 -9.32 -13.53 1.93
N GLU A 143 -10.03 -14.67 1.96
CA GLU A 143 -11.50 -14.71 1.82
C GLU A 143 -12.22 -13.80 2.83
N PRO A 144 -11.85 -13.79 4.13
CA PRO A 144 -12.52 -12.92 5.11
C PRO A 144 -12.44 -11.42 4.80
N ALA A 145 -11.45 -10.98 4.02
CA ALA A 145 -11.26 -9.57 3.69
C ALA A 145 -12.08 -9.14 2.46
N LYS A 146 -12.48 -10.05 1.57
CA LYS A 146 -13.02 -9.71 0.24
C LYS A 146 -14.29 -8.89 0.29
N SER A 147 -15.23 -9.23 1.17
CA SER A 147 -16.51 -8.51 1.32
C SER A 147 -16.28 -7.06 1.78
N PHE A 148 -15.32 -6.85 2.70
CA PHE A 148 -14.94 -5.53 3.19
C PHE A 148 -14.15 -4.73 2.15
N ILE A 149 -13.22 -5.35 1.42
CA ILE A 149 -12.50 -4.72 0.30
C ILE A 149 -13.51 -4.18 -0.71
N LYS A 150 -14.48 -5.01 -1.12
CA LYS A 150 -15.55 -4.60 -2.05
C LYS A 150 -16.32 -3.41 -1.51
N LYS A 151 -16.74 -3.46 -0.23
CA LYS A 151 -17.49 -2.39 0.43
C LYS A 151 -16.71 -1.07 0.44
N ILE A 152 -15.44 -1.10 0.86
CA ILE A 152 -14.57 0.08 0.95
C ILE A 152 -14.35 0.67 -0.46
N THR A 153 -14.00 -0.17 -1.42
CA THR A 153 -13.79 0.22 -2.83
C THR A 153 -15.01 0.93 -3.41
N LEU A 154 -16.21 0.37 -3.22
CA LEU A 154 -17.45 0.98 -3.69
C LEU A 154 -17.75 2.33 -3.01
N GLN A 155 -17.42 2.48 -1.72
CA GLN A 155 -17.58 3.76 -1.03
C GLN A 155 -16.63 4.81 -1.57
N VAL A 156 -15.38 4.46 -1.86
CA VAL A 156 -14.41 5.39 -2.46
C VAL A 156 -14.82 5.78 -3.88
N LEU A 157 -15.25 4.82 -4.71
CA LEU A 157 -15.76 5.13 -6.06
C LEU A 157 -17.00 6.01 -6.05
N ALA A 158 -17.86 5.88 -5.03
CA ALA A 158 -19.10 6.67 -4.93
C ALA A 158 -18.86 8.09 -4.40
N ASN A 159 -17.95 8.28 -3.46
CA ASN A 159 -17.76 9.54 -2.74
C ASN A 159 -16.47 10.29 -3.11
N GLY A 160 -15.53 9.63 -3.77
CA GLY A 160 -14.17 10.12 -3.95
C GLY A 160 -13.35 10.08 -2.65
N LEU A 161 -12.16 10.68 -2.70
CA LEU A 161 -11.32 10.97 -1.54
C LEU A 161 -11.02 12.47 -1.51
N PRO A 162 -10.72 13.04 -0.33
CA PRO A 162 -10.17 14.39 -0.25
C PRO A 162 -8.86 14.51 -1.05
N ASP A 163 -8.58 15.71 -1.56
CA ASP A 163 -7.34 15.98 -2.27
C ASP A 163 -6.12 15.71 -1.40
N GLY A 164 -5.09 15.09 -1.97
CA GLY A 164 -3.85 14.78 -1.26
C GLY A 164 -3.94 13.60 -0.29
N VAL A 165 -5.03 12.83 -0.32
CA VAL A 165 -5.30 11.72 0.61
C VAL A 165 -5.47 10.38 -0.13
N ILE A 166 -4.81 9.35 0.40
CA ILE A 166 -5.02 7.94 0.05
C ILE A 166 -5.44 7.15 1.29
N LEU A 167 -5.99 5.95 1.13
CA LEU A 167 -6.38 5.11 2.27
C LEU A 167 -5.39 3.97 2.49
N ASN A 168 -4.87 3.84 3.70
CA ASN A 168 -4.16 2.64 4.18
C ASN A 168 -5.15 1.77 4.97
N VAL A 169 -5.39 0.55 4.51
CA VAL A 169 -6.37 -0.37 5.09
C VAL A 169 -5.69 -1.66 5.52
N ASN A 170 -5.83 -2.01 6.80
CA ASN A 170 -5.27 -3.25 7.35
C ASN A 170 -6.40 -4.14 7.92
N PHE A 171 -6.33 -5.43 7.58
CA PHE A 171 -7.28 -6.45 8.04
C PHE A 171 -6.65 -7.30 9.14
N PRO A 172 -7.33 -7.49 10.29
CA PRO A 172 -6.86 -8.43 11.30
C PRO A 172 -6.98 -9.86 10.77
N LYS A 173 -6.09 -10.76 11.20
CA LYS A 173 -6.12 -12.19 10.87
C LYS A 173 -7.23 -12.90 11.67
N LEU A 174 -8.47 -12.70 11.24
CA LEU A 174 -9.69 -13.21 11.86
C LEU A 174 -10.65 -13.74 10.80
N LYS A 175 -11.57 -14.61 11.20
CA LYS A 175 -12.68 -15.00 10.32
C LYS A 175 -13.64 -13.83 10.14
N GLU A 176 -14.38 -13.83 9.03
CA GLU A 176 -15.29 -12.73 8.69
C GLU A 176 -16.30 -12.42 9.82
N ASN A 177 -16.83 -13.45 10.49
CA ASN A 177 -17.78 -13.31 11.58
C ASN A 177 -17.15 -12.87 12.93
N GLU A 178 -15.82 -12.84 13.02
CA GLU A 178 -15.08 -12.39 14.20
C GLU A 178 -14.60 -10.94 14.06
N ILE A 179 -14.62 -10.38 12.84
CA ILE A 179 -14.32 -8.98 12.56
C ILE A 179 -15.43 -8.10 13.12
N LYS A 180 -15.10 -7.24 14.09
CA LYS A 180 -16.07 -6.39 14.80
C LYS A 180 -16.60 -5.22 13.97
N GLY A 181 -15.92 -4.89 12.88
CA GLY A 181 -16.30 -3.81 11.98
C GLY A 181 -15.09 -3.06 11.43
N ILE A 182 -15.35 -1.88 10.90
CA ILE A 182 -14.35 -0.97 10.31
C ILE A 182 -14.22 0.25 11.22
N LYS A 183 -12.99 0.68 11.51
CA LYS A 183 -12.70 1.89 12.28
C LYS A 183 -11.82 2.83 11.46
N ILE A 184 -12.21 4.10 11.37
CA ILE A 184 -11.33 5.16 10.88
C ILE A 184 -10.34 5.49 12.01
N CYS A 185 -9.06 5.46 11.68
CA CYS A 185 -7.96 5.53 12.62
C CYS A 185 -6.99 6.64 12.23
N ARG A 186 -6.20 7.12 13.19
CA ARG A 186 -4.91 7.75 12.92
C ARG A 186 -3.79 6.73 13.00
N GLN A 187 -2.65 7.06 12.41
CA GLN A 187 -1.42 6.27 12.55
C GLN A 187 -0.97 6.23 14.02
N ALA A 188 -0.72 5.04 14.57
CA ALA A 188 -0.13 4.89 15.91
C ALA A 188 1.29 5.46 15.95
N LYS A 189 1.67 6.06 17.07
CA LYS A 189 3.07 6.35 17.37
C LYS A 189 3.79 5.05 17.75
N ALA A 190 4.50 4.44 16.81
CA ALA A 190 5.34 3.27 17.06
C ALA A 190 6.71 3.41 16.40
N MET A 191 7.63 2.54 16.80
CA MET A 191 8.95 2.44 16.20
C MET A 191 9.46 1.01 16.21
N TRP A 192 10.38 0.70 15.30
CA TRP A 192 11.19 -0.50 15.39
C TRP A 192 12.41 -0.22 16.26
N MET A 193 12.59 -1.01 17.31
CA MET A 193 13.89 -1.11 17.97
C MET A 193 14.72 -2.09 17.15
N GLU A 194 15.63 -1.54 16.34
CA GLU A 194 16.48 -2.30 15.43
C GLU A 194 17.51 -3.14 16.20
N GLU A 195 17.69 -4.37 15.73
CA GLU A 195 18.73 -5.29 16.18
C GLU A 195 19.45 -5.84 14.95
N PHE A 196 20.70 -6.26 15.11
CA PHE A 196 21.46 -6.88 14.03
C PHE A 196 21.93 -8.26 14.48
N ASP A 197 21.40 -9.31 13.84
CA ASP A 197 21.88 -10.67 14.03
C ASP A 197 23.17 -10.87 13.21
N LYS A 198 24.30 -10.79 13.91
CA LYS A 198 25.64 -10.95 13.35
C LYS A 198 26.00 -12.42 13.21
N ARG A 199 26.37 -12.83 12.01
CA ARG A 199 26.85 -14.18 11.70
C ARG A 199 28.11 -14.13 10.85
N GLN A 200 28.77 -15.28 10.70
CA GLN A 200 29.92 -15.43 9.81
C GLN A 200 29.60 -16.40 8.68
N ASN A 201 30.06 -16.06 7.49
CA ASN A 201 30.00 -16.99 6.36
C ASN A 201 31.15 -18.03 6.48
N PRO A 202 31.16 -19.08 5.64
CA PRO A 202 32.20 -20.12 5.69
C PRO A 202 33.64 -19.60 5.50
N GLN A 203 33.83 -18.41 4.91
CA GLN A 203 35.12 -17.75 4.72
C GLN A 203 35.51 -16.83 5.89
N GLY A 204 34.74 -16.82 6.99
CA GLY A 204 34.99 -16.00 8.16
C GLY A 204 34.60 -14.52 8.01
N ARG A 205 33.89 -14.14 6.93
CA ARG A 205 33.40 -12.78 6.74
C ARG A 205 32.10 -12.59 7.51
N ASP A 206 32.07 -11.53 8.30
CA ASP A 206 30.87 -11.10 9.02
C ASP A 206 29.76 -10.66 8.03
N TYR A 207 28.53 -11.07 8.30
CA TYR A 207 27.32 -10.54 7.69
C TYR A 207 26.24 -10.35 8.77
N TYR A 208 25.26 -9.50 8.48
CA TYR A 208 24.28 -9.04 9.44
C TYR A 208 22.89 -9.17 8.84
N TRP A 209 21.94 -9.70 9.60
CA TRP A 209 20.52 -9.58 9.30
C TRP A 209 19.95 -8.43 10.12
N LEU A 210 19.31 -7.47 9.46
CA LEU A 210 18.51 -6.47 10.15
C LEU A 210 17.27 -7.15 10.71
N THR A 211 17.14 -7.11 12.03
CA THR A 211 15.99 -7.58 12.78
C THR A 211 15.47 -6.45 13.65
N GLY A 212 14.45 -6.71 14.45
CA GLY A 212 14.02 -5.76 15.45
C GLY A 212 12.73 -6.18 16.12
N LYS A 213 12.32 -5.36 17.08
CA LYS A 213 11.03 -5.48 17.75
C LYS A 213 10.18 -4.25 17.46
N PHE A 214 8.96 -4.48 17.01
CA PHE A 214 7.96 -3.42 16.90
C PHE A 214 7.51 -2.99 18.29
N VAL A 215 7.64 -1.71 18.60
CA VAL A 215 7.27 -1.11 19.88
C VAL A 215 6.22 -0.05 19.64
N ASN A 216 4.98 -0.36 20.03
CA ASN A 216 3.90 0.61 20.07
C ASN A 216 4.07 1.52 21.30
N LEU A 217 4.22 2.82 21.08
CA LEU A 217 4.37 3.85 22.10
C LEU A 217 3.07 4.63 22.33
N ASP A 218 2.01 4.26 21.63
CA ASP A 218 0.70 4.89 21.65
C ASP A 218 -0.26 4.10 22.54
N ASN A 219 -0.98 4.81 23.40
CA ASN A 219 -2.02 4.22 24.25
C ASN A 219 -3.42 4.67 23.82
N GLY A 220 -3.53 5.34 22.66
CA GLY A 220 -4.80 5.83 22.13
C GLY A 220 -5.66 4.74 21.50
N GLU A 221 -6.96 4.82 21.75
CA GLU A 221 -7.96 3.90 21.18
C GLU A 221 -8.42 4.27 19.77
N ASP A 222 -7.93 5.39 19.25
CA ASP A 222 -8.19 5.92 17.91
C ASP A 222 -7.11 5.55 16.89
N THR A 223 -6.19 4.65 17.26
CA THR A 223 -5.07 4.22 16.43
C THR A 223 -5.39 2.99 15.58
N ASP A 224 -4.62 2.81 14.51
CA ASP A 224 -4.65 1.62 13.68
C ASP A 224 -4.23 0.36 14.46
N GLU A 225 -3.13 0.41 15.21
CA GLU A 225 -2.68 -0.69 16.06
C GLU A 225 -3.74 -1.14 17.07
N TRP A 226 -4.37 -0.19 17.78
CA TRP A 226 -5.42 -0.52 18.74
C TRP A 226 -6.63 -1.15 18.04
N ALA A 227 -7.06 -0.60 16.89
CA ALA A 227 -8.19 -1.12 16.16
C ALA A 227 -7.95 -2.57 15.72
N LEU A 228 -6.78 -2.85 15.16
CA LEU A 228 -6.37 -4.18 14.72
C LEU A 228 -6.30 -5.16 15.88
N GLU A 229 -5.67 -4.77 17.00
CA GLU A 229 -5.59 -5.59 18.22
C GLU A 229 -6.98 -5.92 18.78
N LYS A 230 -7.93 -4.99 18.69
CA LYS A 230 -9.31 -5.20 19.14
C LYS A 230 -10.20 -5.92 18.12
N GLY A 231 -9.67 -6.35 16.97
CA GLY A 231 -10.40 -7.11 15.96
C GLY A 231 -11.26 -6.25 15.02
N TYR A 232 -10.90 -4.98 14.84
CA TYR A 232 -11.47 -4.11 13.82
C TYR A 232 -10.53 -4.03 12.61
N ILE A 233 -11.10 -3.80 11.43
CA ILE A 233 -10.36 -3.34 10.26
C ILE A 233 -9.99 -1.88 10.47
N SER A 234 -8.71 -1.54 10.31
CA SER A 234 -8.27 -0.15 10.39
C SER A 234 -8.29 0.50 9.01
N ILE A 235 -8.76 1.74 8.94
CA ILE A 235 -8.63 2.62 7.79
C ILE A 235 -7.96 3.89 8.27
N VAL A 236 -6.75 4.15 7.79
CA VAL A 236 -6.02 5.40 8.05
C VAL A 236 -6.02 6.23 6.77
N PRO A 237 -6.61 7.44 6.75
CA PRO A 237 -6.35 8.39 5.68
C PRO A 237 -4.91 8.89 5.79
N VAL A 238 -4.12 8.64 4.75
CA VAL A 238 -2.70 8.99 4.69
C VAL A 238 -2.51 10.12 3.70
N GLN A 239 -1.80 11.15 4.14
CA GLN A 239 -1.34 12.23 3.27
C GLN A 239 0.08 11.94 2.77
N PHE A 240 0.42 12.48 1.62
CA PHE A 240 1.77 12.44 1.06
C PHE A 240 2.42 13.82 0.93
N ASP A 241 1.69 14.89 1.29
CA ASP A 241 2.32 16.15 1.70
C ASP A 241 2.89 15.97 3.13
N LEU A 242 4.20 15.83 3.20
CA LEU A 242 4.93 15.67 4.46
C LEU A 242 5.26 17.01 5.13
N THR A 243 4.74 18.12 4.60
CA THR A 243 4.93 19.45 5.21
C THR A 243 4.31 19.47 6.61
N ALA A 244 5.13 19.77 7.61
CA ALA A 244 4.67 20.03 8.97
C ALA A 244 4.01 21.42 9.05
N HIS A 245 2.81 21.57 8.47
CA HIS A 245 2.08 22.84 8.36
C HIS A 245 1.96 23.58 9.71
N HIS A 246 1.77 22.83 10.80
CA HIS A 246 1.71 23.38 12.17
C HIS A 246 3.01 24.06 12.63
N ALA A 247 4.17 23.64 12.11
CA ALA A 247 5.48 24.17 12.48
C ALA A 247 5.87 25.42 11.67
N ILE A 248 5.22 25.69 10.53
CA ILE A 248 5.57 26.78 9.61
C ILE A 248 5.57 28.13 10.34
N GLN A 249 4.53 28.43 11.13
CA GLN A 249 4.42 29.71 11.83
C GLN A 249 5.56 29.92 12.83
N GLN A 250 5.97 28.85 13.53
CA GLN A 250 7.10 28.89 14.46
C GLN A 250 8.42 29.13 13.73
N LEU A 251 8.64 28.49 12.58
CA LEU A 251 9.86 28.68 11.78
C LEU A 251 9.91 30.10 11.18
N ASN A 252 8.77 30.64 10.75
CA ASN A 252 8.67 32.01 10.21
C ASN A 252 8.99 33.11 11.25
N SER A 253 8.96 32.79 12.55
CA SER A 253 9.36 33.76 13.58
C SER A 253 10.88 33.87 13.74
N TRP A 254 11.66 33.02 13.05
CA TRP A 254 13.11 33.03 13.13
C TRP A 254 13.69 34.14 12.24
N LYS A 255 14.66 34.90 12.76
CA LYS A 255 15.41 35.90 11.98
C LYS A 255 16.49 35.20 11.13
N LEU A 256 16.06 34.45 10.12
CA LEU A 256 16.94 33.70 9.23
C LEU A 256 17.61 34.56 8.16
N ASN A 257 17.06 35.74 7.91
CA ASN A 257 17.63 36.72 6.98
C ASN A 257 18.25 37.86 7.78
N GLU A 258 19.47 38.28 7.42
CA GLU A 258 20.03 39.53 7.91
C GLU A 258 19.15 40.69 7.43
N ASN A 259 18.83 41.61 8.34
CA ASN A 259 18.20 42.87 7.96
C ASN A 259 19.18 43.61 7.04
N LYS A 260 18.85 43.70 5.74
CA LYS A 260 19.50 44.65 4.84
C LYS A 260 19.17 46.08 5.24
#